data_AF-A0A849H5T0-F1
#
_entry.id   AF-A0A849H5T0-F1
#
_cell.length_a   1.000
_cell.length_b   1.000
_cell.length_c   1.000
_cell.angle_alpha   90.00
_cell.angle_beta   90.00
_cell.angle_gamma   90.00
#
_symmetry.space_group_name_H-M   'P 1'
#
loop_
_entity.id
_entity.type
_entity.pdbx_description
1 polymer ?
#
loop_
_entity_poly.entity_id
_entity_poly.type
_entity_poly.pdbx_seq_one_letter_code
_entity_poly.pdbx_strand_id
1 'polypeptide(L)'
;MAPDTPSPPPPPRMALKPTRVRALLGIWELDGEMIRFLEDPVTGELVALTCGGGRVNPMRVISHGTRMIESEIEQELKPKPEDSSPKPH
;
A
#
# COMPACT_ATOMS: atom_id res chain seq x y z
N MET A 1 -26.21 18.41 -41.70
CA MET A 1 -26.17 17.21 -40.84
C MET A 1 -24.74 16.68 -40.87
N ALA A 2 -24.01 16.81 -39.76
CA ALA A 2 -22.70 16.15 -39.62
C ALA A 2 -22.93 14.69 -39.24
N PRO A 3 -22.15 13.73 -39.75
CA PRO A 3 -22.29 12.34 -39.36
C PRO A 3 -21.82 12.17 -37.92
N ASP A 4 -22.64 11.51 -37.10
CA ASP A 4 -22.27 11.03 -35.78
C ASP A 4 -21.03 10.14 -35.88
N THR A 5 -19.86 10.69 -35.56
CA THR A 5 -18.64 9.90 -35.40
C THR A 5 -18.81 8.95 -34.23
N PRO A 6 -18.60 7.63 -34.40
CA PRO A 6 -18.66 6.68 -33.30
C PRO A 6 -17.56 7.01 -32.28
N SER A 7 -17.95 7.11 -31.01
CA SER A 7 -17.04 7.39 -29.90
C SER A 7 -15.96 6.30 -29.82
N PRO A 8 -14.67 6.62 -29.60
CA PRO A 8 -13.63 5.62 -29.46
C PRO A 8 -13.93 4.70 -28.27
N PRO A 9 -13.57 3.40 -28.34
CA PRO A 9 -13.73 2.50 -27.22
C PRO A 9 -12.95 3.06 -26.01
N PRO A 10 -13.48 2.92 -24.78
CA PRO A 10 -12.74 3.34 -23.60
C PRO A 10 -11.40 2.60 -23.55
N PRO A 11 -10.32 3.23 -23.06
CA PRO A 11 -9.04 2.55 -22.89
C PRO A 11 -9.24 1.30 -22.04
N PRO A 12 -8.44 0.25 -22.24
CA PRO A 12 -8.54 -0.98 -21.48
C PRO A 12 -8.44 -0.65 -19.99
N ARG A 13 -9.59 -0.68 -19.31
CA ARG A 13 -9.62 -0.68 -17.85
C ARG A 13 -9.01 -2.01 -17.47
N MET A 14 -7.77 -2.00 -17.00
CA MET A 14 -7.18 -3.15 -16.33
C MET A 14 -8.05 -3.44 -15.10
N ALA A 15 -9.13 -4.21 -15.30
CA ALA A 15 -9.89 -4.80 -14.23
C ALA A 15 -8.97 -5.83 -13.60
N LEU A 16 -8.18 -5.39 -12.61
CA LEU A 16 -7.37 -6.27 -11.79
C LEU A 16 -8.34 -7.28 -11.20
N LYS A 17 -8.18 -8.56 -11.58
CA LYS A 17 -8.93 -9.64 -10.94
C LYS A 17 -8.77 -9.49 -9.43
N PRO A 18 -9.84 -9.64 -8.62
CA PRO A 18 -9.78 -9.40 -7.17
C PRO A 18 -8.67 -10.20 -6.46
N THR A 19 -8.30 -11.36 -7.01
CA THR A 19 -7.17 -12.17 -6.55
C THR A 19 -5.82 -11.42 -6.61
N ARG A 20 -5.59 -10.56 -7.62
CA ARG A 20 -4.37 -9.74 -7.73
C ARG A 20 -4.41 -8.51 -6.82
N VAL A 21 -5.59 -7.96 -6.57
CA VAL A 21 -5.77 -6.82 -5.65
C VAL A 21 -5.31 -7.22 -4.24
N ARG A 22 -5.76 -8.38 -3.76
CA ARG A 22 -5.37 -8.92 -2.45
C ARG A 22 -3.86 -9.14 -2.28
N ALA A 23 -3.16 -9.49 -3.36
CA ALA A 23 -1.71 -9.68 -3.31
C ALA A 23 -0.94 -8.37 -3.07
N LEU A 24 -1.54 -7.22 -3.40
CA LEU A 24 -0.94 -5.89 -3.30
C LEU A 24 -1.29 -5.18 -1.97
N LEU A 25 -2.27 -5.70 -1.23
CA LEU A 25 -2.62 -5.18 0.09
C LEU A 25 -1.44 -5.31 1.06
N GLY A 26 -1.30 -4.32 1.93
CA GLY A 26 -0.22 -4.24 2.91
C GLY A 26 0.38 -2.84 3.03
N ILE A 27 1.50 -2.77 3.75
CA ILE A 27 2.30 -1.56 3.91
C ILE A 27 3.37 -1.54 2.81
N TRP A 28 3.53 -0.37 2.21
CA TRP A 28 4.54 -0.06 1.21
C TRP A 28 5.27 1.20 1.62
N GLU A 29 6.51 1.36 1.18
CA GLU A 29 7.26 2.59 1.30
C GLU A 29 7.43 3.20 -0.09
N LEU A 30 7.15 4.49 -0.25
CA LEU A 30 7.41 5.26 -1.46
C LEU A 30 8.03 6.60 -1.09
N ASP A 31 9.21 6.91 -1.63
CA ASP A 31 9.92 8.16 -1.38
C ASP A 31 10.15 8.44 0.13
N GLY A 32 10.35 7.38 0.93
CA GLY A 32 10.49 7.45 2.39
C GLY A 32 9.19 7.64 3.16
N GLU A 33 8.04 7.62 2.47
CA GLU A 33 6.71 7.75 3.06
C GLU A 33 5.99 6.39 3.12
N MET A 34 5.37 6.11 4.26
CA MET A 34 4.62 4.89 4.47
C MET A 34 3.23 4.98 3.84
N ILE A 35 2.96 4.05 2.92
CA ILE A 35 1.73 3.93 2.15
C ILE A 35 1.02 2.63 2.49
N ARG A 36 -0.26 2.73 2.83
CA ARG A 36 -1.14 1.60 3.08
C ARG A 36 -2.02 1.33 1.88
N PHE A 37 -1.91 0.13 1.34
CA PHE A 37 -2.82 -0.37 0.32
C PHE A 37 -4.04 -1.03 0.96
N LEU A 38 -5.21 -0.57 0.57
CA LEU A 38 -6.52 -1.02 1.02
C LEU A 38 -7.41 -1.32 -0.18
N GLU A 39 -8.37 -2.22 0.00
CA GLU A 39 -9.46 -2.43 -0.95
C GLU A 39 -10.65 -1.57 -0.52
N ASP A 40 -11.18 -0.76 -1.42
CA ASP A 40 -12.40 -0.02 -1.18
C ASP A 40 -13.59 -1.00 -1.11
N PRO A 41 -14.33 -1.06 0.01
CA PRO A 41 -15.35 -2.08 0.21
C PRO A 41 -16.61 -1.87 -0.63
N VAL A 42 -16.78 -0.68 -1.23
CA VAL A 42 -17.96 -0.32 -2.02
C VAL A 42 -17.74 -0.62 -3.50
N THR A 43 -16.52 -0.35 -3.98
CA THR A 43 -16.15 -0.44 -5.41
C THR A 43 -15.26 -1.63 -5.73
N GLY A 44 -14.61 -2.22 -4.72
CA GLY A 44 -13.59 -3.28 -4.90
C GLY A 44 -12.28 -2.77 -5.49
N GLU A 45 -12.07 -1.45 -5.50
CA GLU A 45 -10.87 -0.83 -6.09
C GLU A 45 -9.71 -0.77 -5.12
N LEU A 46 -8.49 -0.82 -5.65
CA LEU A 46 -7.27 -0.69 -4.87
C LEU A 46 -7.00 0.78 -4.56
N VAL A 47 -6.93 1.13 -3.28
CA VAL A 47 -6.66 2.48 -2.79
C VAL A 47 -5.32 2.47 -2.06
N ALA A 48 -4.45 3.42 -2.42
CA ALA A 48 -3.20 3.65 -1.69
C ALA A 48 -3.34 4.94 -0.88
N LEU A 49 -3.10 4.85 0.43
CA LEU A 49 -3.21 5.97 1.37
C LEU A 49 -1.91 6.17 2.12
N THR A 50 -1.47 7.41 2.28
CA THR A 50 -0.37 7.74 3.17
C THR A 50 -0.80 7.63 4.64
N CYS A 51 0.14 7.59 5.57
CA CYS A 51 -0.18 7.66 7.02
C CYS A 51 -1.01 8.91 7.40
N GLY A 52 -0.90 10.00 6.64
CA GLY A 52 -1.72 11.20 6.82
C GLY A 52 -3.13 11.12 6.21
N GLY A 53 -3.51 9.98 5.62
CA GLY A 53 -4.78 9.80 4.92
C GLY A 53 -4.80 10.40 3.50
N GLY A 54 -3.65 10.84 2.98
CA GLY A 54 -3.52 11.36 1.62
C GLY A 54 -3.67 10.24 0.60
N ARG A 55 -4.52 10.42 -0.42
CA ARG A 55 -4.62 9.47 -1.53
C ARG A 55 -3.41 9.62 -2.45
N VAL A 56 -2.73 8.51 -2.70
CA VAL A 56 -1.64 8.40 -3.67
C VAL A 56 -2.02 7.47 -4.81
N ASN A 57 -1.39 7.67 -5.96
CA ASN A 57 -1.66 6.82 -7.12
C ASN A 57 -1.11 5.40 -6.86
N PRO A 58 -1.98 4.37 -6.79
CA PRO A 58 -1.54 3.02 -6.48
C PRO A 58 -0.56 2.46 -7.52
N MET A 59 -0.68 2.83 -8.79
CA MET A 59 0.27 2.41 -9.83
C MET A 59 1.67 2.96 -9.61
N ARG A 60 1.80 4.18 -9.06
CA ARG A 60 3.11 4.76 -8.73
C ARG A 60 3.79 3.96 -7.62
N VAL A 61 3.04 3.59 -6.59
CA VAL A 61 3.58 2.84 -5.46
C VAL A 61 3.92 1.40 -5.86
N ILE A 62 3.14 0.76 -6.74
CA ILE A 62 3.47 -0.59 -7.26
C ILE A 62 4.73 -0.56 -8.13
N SER A 63 4.93 0.52 -8.90
CA SER A 63 6.05 0.63 -9.85
C SER A 63 7.36 1.05 -9.19
N HIS A 64 7.30 1.87 -8.15
CA HIS A 64 8.48 2.51 -7.53
C HIS A 64 8.60 2.27 -6.04
N GLY A 65 7.54 1.83 -5.38
CA GLY A 65 7.54 1.59 -3.95
C GLY A 65 8.04 0.19 -3.62
N THR A 66 8.49 0.04 -2.37
CA THR A 66 8.95 -1.23 -1.81
C THR A 66 7.87 -1.75 -0.87
N ARG A 67 7.44 -2.99 -1.07
CA ARG A 67 6.52 -3.64 -0.12
C ARG A 67 7.27 -3.91 1.18
N MET A 68 6.77 -3.37 2.28
CA MET A 68 7.27 -3.70 3.61
C MET A 68 6.69 -5.06 4.03
N ILE A 69 7.56 -6.04 4.19
CA ILE A 69 7.19 -7.38 4.65
C ILE A 69 7.29 -7.37 6.18
N GLU A 70 6.29 -7.90 6.89
CA GLU A 70 6.21 -7.88 8.37
C GLU A 70 7.49 -8.38 9.07
N SER A 71 8.33 -9.17 8.39
CA SER A 71 9.60 -9.68 8.90
C SER A 71 10.64 -8.62 9.29
N GLU A 72 10.53 -7.38 8.83
CA GLU A 72 11.42 -6.27 9.27
C GLU A 72 10.89 -5.48 10.46
N ILE A 73 9.58 -5.56 10.73
CA ILE A 73 8.95 -4.79 11.82
C ILE A 73 9.17 -5.47 13.18
N GLU A 74 9.45 -6.78 13.18
CA GLU A 74 9.71 -7.56 14.41
C GLU A 74 11.14 -7.46 14.96
N GLN A 75 12.09 -6.81 14.28
CA GLN A 75 13.48 -6.75 14.78
C GLN A 75 13.79 -5.55 15.70
N GLU A 76 12.95 -4.52 15.75
CA GLU A 76 13.17 -3.33 16.59
C GLU A 76 12.41 -3.37 17.94
N LEU A 77 11.61 -4.40 18.19
CA LEU A 77 10.96 -4.65 19.48
C LEU A 77 11.63 -5.81 20.23
N LYS A 78 12.97 -5.83 20.25
CA LYS A 78 13.68 -6.60 21.27
C LYS A 78 13.80 -5.71 22.50
N PRO A 79 13.03 -5.95 23.59
CA PRO A 79 13.25 -5.21 24.82
C PRO A 79 14.71 -5.42 25.22
N LYS A 80 15.45 -4.32 25.42
CA LYS A 80 16.75 -4.37 26.10
C LYS A 80 16.55 -5.23 27.35
N PRO A 81 17.35 -6.29 27.58
CA PRO A 81 17.42 -6.86 28.91
C PRO A 81 17.89 -5.71 29.80
N GLU A 82 16.98 -5.23 30.65
CA GLU A 82 17.26 -4.18 31.60
C GLU A 82 18.36 -4.72 32.52
N ASP A 83 19.57 -4.21 32.30
CA ASP A 83 20.69 -4.32 33.20
C ASP A 83 20.29 -3.59 34.48
N SER A 84 19.60 -4.30 35.37
CA SER A 84 19.49 -3.94 36.78
C SER A 84 20.30 -4.96 37.57
N SER A 85 21.61 -4.94 37.34
CA SER A 85 22.56 -5.26 38.40
C SER A 85 22.53 -4.13 39.46
N PRO A 86 23.20 -4.29 40.59
CA PRO A 86 22.79 -4.98 41.80
C PRO A 86 22.58 -3.95 42.93
N LYS A 87 22.03 -4.32 44.10
CA LYS A 87 22.46 -3.70 45.37
C LYS A 87 21.96 -4.46 46.62
N PRO A 88 22.61 -4.24 47.77
CA PRO A 88 23.06 -5.29 48.66
C PRO A 88 22.41 -5.13 50.04
N HIS A 89 22.88 -5.95 50.98
CA HIS A 89 22.75 -5.84 52.43
C HIS A 89 21.51 -6.45 53.08
#